data_AF-A0A0K8RS02-F1
#
_entry.id   AF-A0A0K8RS02-F1
#
_cell.length_a   1.000
_cell.length_b   1.000
_cell.length_c   1.000
_cell.angle_alpha   90.00
_cell.angle_beta   90.00
_cell.angle_gamma   90.00
#
_symmetry.space_group_name_H-M   'P 1'
#
loop_
_entity.id
_entity.type
_entity.pdbx_description
1 polymer ?
#
loop_
_entity_poly.entity_id
_entity_poly.type
_entity_poly.pdbx_seq_one_letter_code
_entity_poly.pdbx_strand_id
1 'polypeptide(L)'
;MQGTLGTARTWSLLRHLLDPANNKQQTKHTIKKIVHDYPGTNEELIRTLKERYIGEPTEISYPEYRGRKNEELDEEIQANEVIRAAQELTRNTAPGEDRIQNKLLKNLDLYSYHKLTEYMNQVWRSGELPKEWKHAEITLIPKPGKRPDIENLR
;
A
#
# COMPACT_ATOMS: atom_id res chain seq x y z
N MET A 1 -30.29 1.98 31.45
CA MET A 1 -29.11 2.50 30.73
C MET A 1 -28.16 1.33 30.45
N GLN A 2 -28.41 0.55 29.39
CA GLN A 2 -27.51 -0.54 28.99
C GLN A 2 -26.39 0.03 28.11
N GLY A 3 -25.26 0.35 28.74
CA GLY A 3 -24.03 0.77 28.04
C GLY A 3 -23.15 -0.42 27.72
N THR A 4 -23.50 -1.23 26.72
CA THR A 4 -22.54 -2.19 26.15
C THR A 4 -21.59 -1.43 25.25
N LEU A 5 -20.42 -1.08 25.78
CA LEU A 5 -19.31 -0.61 24.95
C LEU A 5 -19.00 -1.70 23.92
N GLY A 6 -19.26 -1.42 22.65
CA GLY A 6 -18.95 -2.36 21.56
C GLY A 6 -17.50 -2.80 21.64
N THR A 7 -17.24 -4.08 21.33
CA THR A 7 -15.93 -4.74 21.50
C THR A 7 -14.78 -3.92 20.94
N ALA A 8 -14.94 -3.26 19.79
CA ALA A 8 -13.92 -2.39 19.20
C ALA A 8 -13.53 -1.19 20.10
N ARG A 9 -14.50 -0.58 20.78
CA ARG A 9 -14.28 0.58 21.67
C ARG A 9 -13.62 0.15 22.98
N THR A 10 -14.03 -0.99 23.53
CA THR A 10 -13.41 -1.62 24.70
C THR A 10 -11.96 -2.04 24.40
N TRP A 11 -11.71 -2.67 23.24
CA TRP A 11 -10.36 -3.02 22.79
C TRP A 11 -9.49 -1.80 22.46
N SER A 12 -10.08 -0.69 22.02
CA SER A 12 -9.36 0.57 21.82
C SER A 12 -8.93 1.17 23.16
N LEU A 13 -9.83 1.17 24.14
CA LEU A 13 -9.55 1.65 25.50
C LEU A 13 -8.48 0.77 26.18
N LEU A 14 -8.62 -0.54 26.06
CA LEU A 14 -7.70 -1.50 26.68
C LEU A 14 -6.30 -1.41 26.06
N ARG A 15 -6.19 -1.23 24.73
CA ARG A 15 -4.90 -0.89 24.08
C ARG A 15 -4.32 0.43 24.60
N HIS A 16 -5.15 1.44 24.82
CA HIS A 16 -4.69 2.71 25.36
C HIS A 16 -4.17 2.60 26.80
N LEU A 17 -4.80 1.75 27.62
CA LEU A 17 -4.37 1.49 28.99
C LEU A 17 -3.10 0.62 29.06
N LEU A 18 -2.94 -0.33 28.13
CA LEU A 18 -1.77 -1.21 28.06
C LEU A 18 -0.55 -0.53 27.45
N ASP A 19 -0.75 0.36 26.48
CA ASP A 19 0.32 1.10 25.82
C ASP A 19 -0.13 2.55 25.55
N PRO A 20 0.01 3.44 26.55
CA PRO A 20 -0.36 4.85 26.42
C PRO A 20 0.49 5.58 25.38
N ALA A 21 1.59 4.98 24.90
CA ALA A 21 2.56 5.51 23.95
C ALA A 21 2.25 5.19 22.47
N ASN A 22 1.20 4.39 22.21
CA ASN A 22 0.87 3.87 20.87
C ASN A 22 -0.51 4.34 20.39
N ASN A 23 -0.66 5.66 20.25
CA ASN A 23 -1.85 6.27 19.67
C ASN A 23 -1.54 7.22 18.51
N LYS A 24 -2.55 7.52 17.67
CA LYS A 24 -2.42 8.38 16.48
C LYS A 24 -1.86 9.78 16.79
N GLN A 25 -2.18 10.35 17.96
CA GLN A 25 -1.70 11.68 18.34
C GLN A 25 -0.21 11.66 18.68
N GLN A 26 0.28 10.64 19.38
CA GLN A 26 1.69 10.46 19.63
C GLN A 26 2.46 10.15 18.36
N THR A 27 1.95 9.32 17.44
CA THR A 27 2.60 9.16 16.12
C THR A 27 2.77 10.49 15.41
N LYS A 28 1.74 11.35 15.42
CA LYS A 28 1.82 12.71 14.85
C LYS A 28 2.85 13.58 15.57
N HIS A 29 2.91 13.53 16.91
CA HIS A 29 3.90 14.27 17.69
C HIS A 29 5.33 13.77 17.43
N THR A 30 5.50 12.45 17.34
CA THR A 30 6.74 11.77 17.00
C THR A 30 7.26 12.17 15.62
N ILE A 31 6.39 12.20 14.60
CA ILE A 31 6.76 12.68 13.26
C ILE A 31 7.17 14.16 13.31
N LYS A 32 6.39 15.01 14.00
CA LYS A 32 6.75 16.43 14.17
C LYS A 32 8.11 16.60 14.84
N LYS A 33 8.41 15.76 15.83
CA LYS A 33 9.70 15.76 16.51
C LYS A 33 10.83 15.38 15.57
N ILE A 34 10.67 14.32 14.77
CA ILE A 34 11.67 13.91 13.76
C ILE A 34 11.94 15.06 12.77
N VAL A 35 10.90 15.76 12.32
CA VAL A 35 11.04 16.91 11.40
C VAL A 35 11.78 18.06 12.07
N HIS A 36 11.48 18.37 13.34
CA HIS A 36 12.11 19.46 14.07
C HIS A 36 13.57 19.16 14.50
N ASP A 37 13.85 17.90 14.85
CA ASP A 37 15.17 17.46 15.30
C ASP A 37 16.16 17.31 14.13
N TYR A 38 15.68 17.38 12.88
CA TYR A 38 16.54 17.39 11.71
C TYR A 38 17.34 18.70 11.64
N PRO A 39 18.68 18.65 11.50
CA PRO A 39 19.53 19.84 11.57
C PRO A 39 19.46 20.76 10.34
N GLY A 40 18.83 20.31 9.25
CA GLY A 40 18.75 21.04 7.98
C GLY A 40 17.36 21.58 7.66
N THR A 41 17.19 22.03 6.41
CA THR A 41 15.92 22.51 5.86
C THR A 41 14.95 21.37 5.55
N ASN A 42 13.68 21.69 5.34
CA ASN A 42 12.67 20.71 4.93
C ASN A 42 13.02 20.07 3.57
N GLU A 43 13.63 20.83 2.67
CA GLU A 43 14.06 20.37 1.35
C GLU A 43 15.19 19.35 1.47
N GLU A 44 16.15 19.60 2.35
CA GLU A 44 17.24 18.66 2.64
C GLU A 44 16.71 17.39 3.30
N LEU A 45 15.76 17.51 4.24
CA LEU A 45 15.08 16.37 4.85
C LEU A 45 14.42 15.50 3.79
N ILE A 46 13.62 16.08 2.90
CA ILE A 46 12.95 15.34 1.83
C ILE A 46 13.96 14.66 0.91
N ARG A 47 15.07 15.32 0.58
CA ARG A 47 16.15 14.71 -0.21
C ARG A 47 16.77 13.51 0.51
N THR A 48 17.13 13.65 1.78
CA THR A 48 17.67 12.54 2.59
C THR A 48 16.69 11.36 2.67
N LEU A 49 15.39 11.63 2.82
CA LEU A 49 14.36 10.58 2.83
C LEU A 49 14.25 9.87 1.48
N LYS A 50 14.28 10.62 0.37
CA LYS A 50 14.25 10.04 -0.98
C LYS A 50 15.47 9.14 -1.23
N GLU A 51 16.67 9.65 -0.98
CA GLU A 51 17.92 8.90 -1.17
C GLU A 51 17.94 7.60 -0.35
N ARG A 52 17.44 7.64 0.87
CA ARG A 52 17.45 6.48 1.77
C ARG A 52 16.38 5.43 1.47
N TYR A 53 15.14 5.87 1.22
CA TYR A 53 13.97 4.97 1.19
C TYR A 53 13.48 4.65 -0.23
N ILE A 54 13.82 5.47 -1.22
CA ILE A 54 13.33 5.35 -2.59
C ILE A 54 14.49 5.05 -3.53
N GLY A 55 15.59 5.81 -3.39
CA GLY A 55 16.72 5.79 -4.31
C GLY A 55 16.46 6.63 -5.57
N GLU A 56 17.42 6.58 -6.50
CA GLU A 56 17.33 7.26 -7.78
C GLU A 56 16.54 6.41 -8.80
N PRO A 57 15.75 7.03 -9.68
CA PRO A 57 15.09 6.33 -10.77
C PRO A 57 16.14 5.77 -11.73
N THR A 58 16.21 4.45 -11.84
CA THR A 58 17.09 3.80 -12.81
C THR A 58 16.34 3.59 -14.12
N GLU A 59 16.80 4.21 -15.21
CA GLU A 59 16.38 3.83 -16.56
C GLU A 59 17.09 2.53 -16.95
N ILE A 60 16.42 1.39 -16.68
CA ILE A 60 16.95 0.07 -17.02
C ILE A 60 16.48 -0.31 -18.42
N SER A 61 17.41 -0.50 -19.34
CA SER A 61 17.14 -1.21 -20.58
C SER A 61 17.05 -2.70 -20.28
N TYR A 62 15.83 -3.25 -20.29
CA TYR A 62 15.63 -4.68 -20.10
C TYR A 62 16.14 -5.46 -21.32
N PRO A 63 16.92 -6.54 -21.14
CA PRO A 63 17.31 -7.40 -22.23
C PRO A 63 16.09 -8.13 -22.80
N GLU A 64 16.12 -8.47 -24.09
CA GLU A 64 15.08 -9.32 -24.69
C GLU A 64 15.00 -10.67 -23.99
N TYR A 65 13.77 -11.13 -23.76
CA TYR A 65 13.51 -12.43 -23.16
C TYR A 65 13.97 -13.56 -24.09
N ARG A 66 14.91 -14.39 -23.63
CA ARG A 66 15.46 -15.54 -24.37
C ARG A 66 15.01 -16.89 -23.82
N GLY A 67 14.03 -16.91 -22.92
CA GLY A 67 13.51 -18.15 -22.36
C GLY A 67 12.66 -18.94 -23.36
N ARG A 68 12.30 -20.16 -22.99
CA ARG A 68 11.34 -20.95 -23.76
C ARG A 68 9.94 -20.35 -23.57
N LYS A 69 9.13 -20.36 -24.62
CA LYS A 69 7.72 -20.00 -24.53
C LYS A 69 7.02 -20.91 -23.52
N ASN A 70 6.08 -20.36 -22.78
CA ASN A 70 5.24 -21.12 -21.86
C ASN A 70 3.79 -20.81 -22.18
N GLU A 71 3.22 -21.57 -23.12
CA GLU A 71 1.88 -21.32 -23.65
C GLU A 71 0.85 -21.25 -22.53
N GLU A 72 0.93 -22.11 -21.50
CA GLU A 72 0.01 -22.11 -20.35
C GLU A 72 0.05 -20.80 -19.55
N LEU A 73 1.24 -20.24 -19.30
CA LEU A 73 1.38 -18.97 -18.58
C LEU A 73 1.18 -17.74 -19.46
N ASP A 74 1.32 -17.91 -20.78
CA ASP A 74 1.16 -16.87 -21.78
C ASP A 74 -0.32 -16.75 -22.25
N GLU A 75 -1.20 -17.66 -21.82
CA GLU A 75 -2.65 -17.60 -22.05
C GLU A 75 -3.27 -16.32 -21.48
N GLU A 76 -4.45 -15.96 -22.01
CA GLU A 76 -5.21 -14.83 -21.48
C GLU A 76 -5.72 -15.12 -20.06
N ILE A 77 -5.72 -14.08 -19.23
CA ILE A 77 -6.24 -14.15 -17.87
C ILE A 77 -7.73 -14.48 -17.92
N GLN A 78 -8.14 -15.51 -17.19
CA GLN A 78 -9.51 -15.96 -17.15
C GLN A 78 -10.32 -15.26 -16.04
N ALA A 79 -11.63 -15.13 -16.22
CA ALA A 79 -12.49 -14.42 -15.25
C ALA A 79 -12.53 -15.09 -13.86
N ASN A 80 -12.52 -16.43 -13.82
CA ASN A 80 -12.40 -17.21 -12.59
C ASN A 80 -11.10 -16.92 -11.82
N GLU A 81 -10.00 -16.64 -12.52
CA GLU A 81 -8.74 -16.27 -11.88
C GLU A 81 -8.83 -14.90 -11.22
N VAL A 82 -9.43 -13.93 -11.92
CA VAL A 82 -9.66 -12.58 -11.37
C VAL A 82 -10.63 -12.65 -10.17
N ILE A 83 -11.70 -13.43 -10.26
CA ILE A 83 -12.64 -13.64 -9.15
C ILE A 83 -11.91 -14.26 -7.96
N ARG A 84 -11.14 -15.34 -8.17
CA ARG A 84 -10.38 -16.00 -7.11
C ARG A 84 -9.40 -15.02 -6.45
N ALA A 85 -8.62 -14.30 -7.24
CA ALA A 85 -7.69 -13.29 -6.75
C ALA A 85 -8.39 -12.21 -5.92
N ALA A 86 -9.54 -11.69 -6.38
CA ALA A 86 -10.33 -10.73 -5.63
C ALA A 86 -10.84 -11.31 -4.30
N GLN A 87 -11.30 -12.56 -4.29
CA GLN A 87 -11.77 -13.23 -3.06
C GLN A 87 -10.64 -13.50 -2.06
N GLU A 88 -9.40 -13.63 -2.50
CA GLU A 88 -8.23 -13.81 -1.63
C GLU A 88 -7.72 -12.50 -1.02
N LEU A 89 -8.15 -11.33 -1.51
CA LEU A 89 -7.70 -10.03 -1.00
C LEU A 89 -7.93 -9.88 0.52
N THR A 90 -7.03 -9.17 1.21
CA THR A 90 -7.28 -8.82 2.62
C THR A 90 -8.25 -7.64 2.70
N ARG A 91 -9.33 -7.76 3.51
CA ARG A 91 -10.42 -6.77 3.54
C ARG A 91 -10.03 -5.41 4.15
N ASN A 92 -9.15 -5.42 5.15
CA ASN A 92 -8.90 -4.26 6.01
C ASN A 92 -7.54 -3.60 5.71
N THR A 93 -7.22 -3.43 4.44
CA THR A 93 -6.02 -2.71 3.98
C THR A 93 -6.36 -1.26 3.66
N ALA A 94 -5.36 -0.38 3.71
CA ALA A 94 -5.51 0.97 3.20
C ALA A 94 -5.74 0.91 1.67
N PRO A 95 -6.70 1.67 1.12
CA PRO A 95 -6.85 1.79 -0.33
C PRO A 95 -5.69 2.62 -0.90
N GLY A 96 -5.47 2.51 -2.21
CA GLY A 96 -4.56 3.40 -2.92
C GLY A 96 -5.15 4.80 -3.13
N GLU A 97 -4.51 5.58 -4.00
CA GLU A 97 -4.94 6.95 -4.35
C GLU A 97 -6.36 6.99 -4.94
N ASP A 98 -6.77 5.91 -5.61
CA ASP A 98 -8.11 5.72 -6.19
C ASP A 98 -9.23 5.56 -5.13
N ARG A 99 -8.86 5.35 -3.87
CA ARG A 99 -9.74 5.10 -2.72
C ARG A 99 -10.61 3.83 -2.87
N ILE A 100 -10.27 2.93 -3.80
CA ILE A 100 -10.99 1.68 -3.99
C ILE A 100 -10.54 0.69 -2.91
N GLN A 101 -11.49 0.27 -2.08
CA GLN A 101 -11.23 -0.71 -1.03
C GLN A 101 -11.32 -2.14 -1.58
N ASN A 102 -10.48 -3.05 -1.09
CA ASN A 102 -10.57 -4.49 -1.40
C ASN A 102 -11.95 -5.08 -1.13
N LYS A 103 -12.71 -4.51 -0.16
CA LYS A 103 -14.10 -4.90 0.09
C LYS A 103 -14.98 -4.69 -1.14
N LEU A 104 -14.79 -3.61 -1.91
CA LEU A 104 -15.56 -3.36 -3.13
C LEU A 104 -15.25 -4.42 -4.17
N LEU A 105 -13.97 -4.67 -4.42
CA LEU A 105 -13.51 -5.69 -5.39
C LEU A 105 -14.11 -7.07 -5.08
N LYS A 106 -14.17 -7.46 -3.80
CA LYS A 106 -14.78 -8.73 -3.38
C LYS A 106 -16.28 -8.85 -3.66
N ASN A 107 -17.00 -7.72 -3.69
CA ASN A 107 -18.46 -7.69 -3.82
C ASN A 107 -18.90 -7.23 -5.22
N LEU A 108 -18.00 -7.21 -6.19
CA LEU A 108 -18.37 -6.99 -7.59
C LEU A 108 -19.32 -8.09 -8.07
N ASP A 109 -20.24 -7.70 -8.95
CA ASP A 109 -21.07 -8.64 -9.68
C ASP A 109 -20.27 -9.29 -10.82
N LEU A 110 -20.81 -10.39 -11.37
CA LEU A 110 -20.12 -11.18 -12.39
C LEU A 110 -19.79 -10.35 -13.64
N TYR A 111 -20.69 -9.46 -14.07
CA TYR A 111 -20.45 -8.61 -15.23
C TYR A 111 -19.27 -7.65 -15.00
N SER A 112 -19.18 -7.04 -13.82
CA SER A 112 -18.04 -6.19 -13.46
C SER A 112 -16.72 -6.96 -13.42
N TYR A 113 -16.72 -8.21 -12.95
CA TYR A 113 -15.53 -9.06 -13.03
C TYR A 113 -15.10 -9.33 -14.47
N HIS A 114 -16.03 -9.64 -15.36
CA HIS A 114 -15.71 -9.81 -16.78
C HIS A 114 -15.09 -8.55 -17.39
N LYS A 115 -15.63 -7.36 -17.07
CA LYS A 115 -15.05 -6.10 -17.54
C LYS A 115 -13.66 -5.83 -16.99
N LEU A 116 -13.41 -6.18 -15.73
CA LEU A 116 -12.07 -6.08 -15.14
C LEU A 116 -11.09 -7.03 -15.85
N THR A 117 -11.50 -8.27 -16.13
CA THR A 117 -10.69 -9.24 -16.87
C THR A 117 -10.37 -8.77 -18.28
N GLU A 118 -11.37 -8.25 -19.02
CA GLU A 118 -11.17 -7.66 -20.36
C GLU A 118 -10.11 -6.55 -20.33
N TYR A 119 -10.20 -5.66 -19.34
CA TYR A 119 -9.24 -4.56 -19.16
C TYR A 119 -7.83 -5.07 -18.83
N MET A 120 -7.71 -6.05 -17.92
CA MET A 120 -6.41 -6.65 -17.60
C MET A 120 -5.77 -7.31 -18.83
N ASN A 121 -6.55 -8.02 -19.64
CA ASN A 121 -6.04 -8.63 -20.87
C ASN A 121 -5.70 -7.59 -21.95
N GLN A 122 -6.37 -6.43 -21.98
CA GLN A 122 -5.96 -5.32 -22.85
C GLN A 122 -4.56 -4.81 -22.48
N VAL A 123 -4.30 -4.61 -21.17
CA VAL A 123 -2.97 -4.22 -20.67
C VAL A 123 -1.94 -5.31 -20.97
N TRP A 124 -2.29 -6.59 -20.76
CA TRP A 124 -1.44 -7.75 -21.06
C TRP A 124 -1.00 -7.78 -22.53
N ARG A 125 -1.95 -7.66 -23.46
CA ARG A 125 -1.67 -7.72 -24.91
C ARG A 125 -0.89 -6.52 -25.43
N SER A 126 -1.18 -5.32 -24.91
CA SER A 126 -0.49 -4.09 -25.35
C SER A 126 0.90 -3.95 -24.75
N GLY A 127 1.14 -4.51 -23.56
CA GLY A 127 2.35 -4.23 -22.78
C GLY A 127 2.40 -2.80 -22.23
N GLU A 128 1.34 -2.02 -22.41
CA GLU A 128 1.28 -0.62 -21.99
C GLU A 128 0.61 -0.50 -20.62
N LEU A 129 1.43 -0.30 -19.58
CA LEU A 129 0.93 -0.13 -18.22
C LEU A 129 0.25 1.24 -18.04
N PRO A 130 -0.94 1.29 -17.40
CA PRO A 130 -1.59 2.53 -16.99
C PRO A 130 -0.66 3.41 -16.15
N LYS A 131 -0.79 4.73 -16.29
CA LYS A 131 0.05 5.68 -15.54
C LYS A 131 -0.20 5.60 -14.05
N GLU A 132 -1.44 5.32 -13.68
CA GLU A 132 -1.91 5.12 -12.31
C GLU A 132 -1.19 3.96 -11.63
N TRP A 133 -0.84 2.91 -12.36
CA TRP A 133 -0.09 1.76 -11.82
C TRP A 133 1.39 2.08 -11.57
N LYS A 134 1.92 3.13 -12.23
CA LYS A 134 3.30 3.62 -12.05
C LYS A 134 3.39 4.68 -10.96
N HIS A 135 2.27 5.08 -10.37
CA HIS A 135 2.21 6.05 -9.28
C HIS A 135 2.15 5.34 -7.93
N ALA A 136 2.88 5.86 -6.93
CA ALA A 136 2.82 5.36 -5.56
C ALA A 136 2.89 6.54 -4.58
N GLU A 137 2.01 6.51 -3.57
CA GLU A 137 2.09 7.40 -2.41
C GLU A 137 2.86 6.69 -1.31
N ILE A 138 3.96 7.30 -0.85
CA ILE A 138 4.82 6.73 0.18
C ILE A 138 4.59 7.47 1.49
N THR A 139 4.08 6.75 2.49
CA THR A 139 3.96 7.24 3.86
C THR A 139 4.96 6.53 4.76
N LEU A 140 5.96 7.27 5.25
CA LEU A 140 6.95 6.74 6.18
C LEU A 140 6.39 6.66 7.61
N ILE A 141 6.59 5.52 8.26
CA ILE A 141 6.06 5.24 9.59
C ILE A 141 7.22 4.96 10.56
N PRO A 142 7.23 5.54 11.78
CA PRO A 142 8.26 5.23 12.77
C PRO A 142 8.19 3.76 13.21
N LYS A 143 9.36 3.10 13.29
CA LYS A 143 9.46 1.73 13.79
C LYS A 143 9.13 1.70 15.29
N PRO A 144 8.26 0.77 15.74
CA PRO A 144 7.90 0.66 17.15
C PRO A 144 9.11 0.30 18.01
N GLY A 145 9.18 0.83 19.24
CA GLY A 145 10.24 0.52 20.21
C GLY A 145 11.62 1.12 19.90
N LYS A 146 11.77 1.88 18.81
CA LYS A 146 13.01 2.59 18.48
C LYS A 146 12.87 4.07 18.75
N ARG A 147 14.02 4.74 18.96
CA ARG A 147 14.05 6.19 19.07
C ARG A 147 13.51 6.80 17.76
N PRO A 148 12.60 7.77 17.83
CA PRO A 148 12.15 8.51 16.67
C PRO A 148 13.33 9.19 15.99
N ASP A 149 13.66 8.73 14.81
CA ASP A 149 14.77 9.21 13.99
C ASP A 149 14.44 8.89 12.52
N ILE A 150 15.01 9.66 11.60
CA ILE A 150 14.97 9.41 10.16
C ILE A 150 15.42 7.99 9.85
N GLU A 151 16.43 7.49 10.57
CA GLU A 151 16.97 6.13 10.35
C GLU A 151 16.03 5.01 10.79
N ASN A 152 15.04 5.36 11.60
CA ASN A 152 14.10 4.42 12.19
C ASN A 152 12.71 4.51 11.57
N LEU A 153 12.58 5.03 10.35
CA LEU A 153 11.36 4.95 9.56
C LEU A 153 11.29 3.64 8.75
N ARG A 154 10.07 3.22 8.41
CA ARG A 154 9.74 2.13 7.48
C ARG A 154 8.67 2.56 6.50
#